data_AF-A0A1G9IVH8-F1
#
_entry.id   AF-A0A1G9IVH8-F1
#
_cell.length_a   1.000
_cell.length_b   1.000
_cell.length_c   1.000
_cell.angle_alpha   90.00
_cell.angle_beta   90.00
_cell.angle_gamma   90.00
#
_symmetry.space_group_name_H-M   'P 1'
#
loop_
_entity.id
_entity.type
_entity.pdbx_description
1 polymer ?
#
loop_
_entity_poly.entity_id
_entity_poly.type
_entity_poly.pdbx_seq_one_letter_code
_entity_poly.pdbx_strand_id
1 'polypeptide(L)' 'MEHPVTPTPLLTKAELKKWLKVSDFWVRDRLENDATFVERCVVDIAPEGSSRRTIRYHYGRTAEYLGIDQPAKSAA' A
#
# COMPACT_ATOMS: atom_id res chain seq x y z
N MET A 1 22.41 -1.17 17.29
CA MET A 1 22.26 -1.01 15.83
C MET A 1 20.82 -0.57 15.59
N GLU A 2 20.59 0.73 15.67
CA GLU A 2 19.28 1.33 15.39
C GLU A 2 19.22 1.48 13.88
N HIS A 3 18.63 0.51 13.18
CA HIS A 3 18.29 0.74 11.78
C HIS A 3 17.31 1.92 11.74
N PRO A 4 17.61 3.01 11.01
CA PRO A 4 16.61 4.04 10.79
C PRO A 4 15.46 3.36 10.07
N VAL A 5 14.34 3.18 10.77
CA VAL A 5 13.12 2.65 10.19
C VAL A 5 12.59 3.77 9.30
N THR A 6 13.17 3.89 8.10
CA THR A 6 12.68 4.85 7.11
C THR A 6 11.19 4.60 6.97
N PRO A 7 10.32 5.56 7.28
CA PRO A 7 8.89 5.33 7.22
C PRO A 7 8.53 4.91 5.80
N THR A 8 8.12 3.66 5.65
CA THR A 8 7.76 3.10 4.36
C THR A 8 6.59 3.92 3.82
N PRO A 9 6.71 4.56 2.64
CA PRO A 9 5.66 5.44 2.15
C PRO A 9 4.34 4.67 2.01
N LEU A 10 3.28 5.24 2.59
CA LEU A 10 1.93 4.72 2.52
C LEU A 10 1.19 5.37 1.35
N LEU A 11 0.84 4.56 0.36
CA LEU A 11 0.11 4.99 -0.81
C LEU A 11 -1.38 5.11 -0.52
N THR A 12 -2.01 6.12 -1.10
CA THR A 12 -3.47 6.13 -1.30
C THR A 12 -3.88 5.13 -2.39
N LYS A 13 -5.17 4.81 -2.46
CA LYS A 13 -5.73 3.99 -3.57
C LYS A 13 -5.38 4.57 -4.95
N ALA A 14 -5.42 5.90 -5.10
CA ALA A 14 -5.10 6.57 -6.36
C ALA A 14 -3.62 6.42 -6.73
N GLU A 15 -2.72 6.58 -5.77
CA GLU A 15 -1.28 6.40 -5.97
C GLU A 15 -0.94 4.94 -6.29
N LEU A 16 -1.54 3.99 -5.57
CA LEU A 16 -1.39 2.55 -5.85
C LEU A 16 -1.78 2.22 -7.30
N LYS A 17 -2.95 2.69 -7.74
CA LYS A 17 -3.43 2.50 -9.12
C LYS A 17 -2.49 3.11 -10.14
N LYS A 18 -2.02 4.33 -9.90
CA LYS A 18 -1.10 5.03 -10.80
C LYS A 18 0.25 4.30 -10.89
N TRP A 19 0.74 3.79 -9.76
CA TRP A 19 2.01 3.07 -9.68
C TRP A 19 1.95 1.71 -10.36
N LEU A 20 0.96 0.87 -9.99
CA LEU A 20 0.78 -0.47 -10.57
C LEU A 20 0.16 -0.44 -11.98
N LYS A 21 -0.31 0.73 -12.43
CA LYS A 21 -1.08 0.90 -13.68
C LYS A 21 -2.30 -0.03 -13.75
N VAL A 22 -2.98 -0.20 -12.63
CA VAL A 22 -4.16 -1.08 -12.49
C VAL A 22 -5.48 -0.29 -12.40
N SER A 23 -6.57 -0.97 -12.72
CA SER A 23 -7.92 -0.42 -12.63
C SER A 23 -8.45 -0.42 -11.19
N ASP A 24 -9.57 0.29 -10.98
CA ASP A 24 -10.26 0.26 -9.68
C ASP A 24 -10.77 -1.13 -9.31
N PHE A 25 -11.25 -1.84 -10.34
CA PHE A 25 -11.73 -3.21 -10.22
C PHE A 25 -10.66 -4.15 -9.67
N TRP A 26 -9.42 -4.05 -10.15
CA TRP A 26 -8.32 -4.87 -9.64
C TRP A 26 -8.09 -4.68 -8.14
N VAL A 27 -8.14 -3.42 -7.67
CA VAL A 27 -7.98 -3.13 -6.24
C VAL A 27 -9.14 -3.70 -5.44
N ARG A 28 -10.37 -3.54 -5.94
CA ARG A 28 -11.56 -4.07 -5.27
C ARG A 28 -11.52 -5.59 -5.18
N ASP A 29 -11.19 -6.26 -6.27
CA ASP A 29 -11.02 -7.71 -6.35
C ASP A 29 -10.00 -8.21 -5.32
N ARG A 30 -8.85 -7.55 -5.17
CA ARG A 30 -7.86 -7.93 -4.14
C ARG A 30 -8.37 -7.70 -2.72
N LEU A 31 -9.10 -6.63 -2.46
CA LEU A 31 -9.68 -6.39 -1.14
C LEU A 31 -10.77 -7.41 -0.79
N GLU A 32 -11.52 -7.91 -1.79
CA GLU A 32 -12.63 -8.84 -1.60
C GLU A 32 -12.16 -10.31 -1.59
N ASN A 33 -11.20 -10.68 -2.44
CA ASN A 33 -10.81 -12.07 -2.70
C ASN A 33 -9.40 -12.43 -2.20
N ASP A 34 -8.58 -11.46 -1.76
CA ASP A 34 -7.18 -11.71 -1.35
C ASP A 34 -6.90 -11.18 0.06
N ALA A 35 -7.26 -11.99 1.07
CA ALA A 35 -7.05 -11.65 2.48
C ALA A 35 -5.57 -11.46 2.83
N THR A 36 -4.65 -12.14 2.14
CA THR A 36 -3.20 -12.01 2.39
C THR A 36 -2.71 -10.64 1.92
N PHE A 37 -3.21 -10.17 0.77
CA PHE A 37 -2.96 -8.82 0.31
C PHE A 37 -3.47 -7.79 1.33
N VAL A 38 -4.67 -7.97 1.88
CA VAL A 38 -5.22 -7.07 2.91
C VAL A 38 -4.32 -7.06 4.15
N GLU A 39 -3.98 -8.22 4.70
CA GLU A 39 -3.17 -8.31 5.93
C GLU A 39 -1.76 -7.71 5.77
N ARG A 40 -1.11 -7.96 4.63
CA ARG A 40 0.29 -7.57 4.44
C ARG A 40 0.43 -6.18 3.84
N CYS A 41 -0.47 -5.78 2.95
CA CYS A 41 -0.31 -4.58 2.13
C CYS A 41 -1.23 -3.44 2.55
N VAL A 42 -2.34 -3.71 3.24
CA VAL A 42 -3.35 -2.69 3.56
C VAL A 42 -3.20 -2.20 5.00
N VAL A 43 -3.32 -0.89 5.18
CA VAL A 43 -3.32 -0.22 6.48
C VAL A 43 -4.63 0.53 6.63
N ASP A 44 -5.40 0.16 7.64
CA ASP A 44 -6.56 0.93 8.07
C ASP A 44 -6.12 2.02 9.03
N ILE A 45 -6.19 3.28 8.59
CA ILE A 45 -5.93 4.43 9.45
C ILE A 45 -7.27 5.08 9.76
N ALA A 46 -7.75 4.90 10.98
CA ALA A 46 -8.81 5.75 11.52
C ALA A 46 -8.15 7.04 12.03
N PRO A 47 -8.48 8.23 11.49
CA PRO A 47 -8.07 9.48 12.08
C PRO A 47 -8.63 9.57 13.50
N GLU A 48 -7.83 10.03 14.47
CA GLU A 48 -8.28 10.21 15.85
C GLU A 48 -9.52 11.11 15.88
N GLY A 49 -10.62 10.62 16.44
CA GLY A 49 -11.90 11.34 16.48
C GLY A 49 -12.80 11.19 15.23
N SER A 50 -12.44 10.34 14.26
CA SER A 50 -13.27 10.11 13.07
C SER A 50 -13.59 8.62 12.86
N SER A 51 -14.88 8.30 12.72
CA SER A 51 -15.33 6.94 12.32
C SER A 51 -15.02 6.62 10.85
N ARG A 52 -14.43 7.55 10.10
CA ARG A 52 -14.06 7.38 8.69
C ARG A 52 -12.71 6.69 8.58
N ARG A 53 -12.77 5.38 8.37
CA ARG A 53 -11.62 4.54 8.00
C ARG A 53 -10.99 5.03 6.70
N THR A 54 -9.69 5.34 6.74
CA THR A 54 -8.91 5.69 5.56
C THR A 54 -7.96 4.56 5.24
N ILE A 55 -8.23 3.88 4.13
CA ILE A 55 -7.39 2.78 3.65
C ILE A 55 -6.14 3.35 2.97
N ARG A 56 -4.97 2.92 3.44
CA ARG A 56 -3.66 3.16 2.83
C ARG A 56 -2.99 1.83 2.47
N TYR A 57 -1.97 1.88 1.63
CA TYR A 57 -1.25 0.70 1.15
C TYR A 57 0.25 0.85 1.37
N HIS A 58 0.89 -0.17 1.94
CA HIS A 58 2.34 -0.19 2.11
C HIS A 58 3.03 -0.32 0.76
N TYR A 59 3.78 0.68 0.31
CA TYR A 59 4.52 0.62 -0.94
C TYR A 59 5.48 -0.60 -0.99
N GLY A 60 6.35 -0.72 0.02
CA GLY A 60 7.36 -1.78 0.05
C GLY A 60 6.77 -3.19 0.18
N ARG A 61 5.79 -3.38 1.07
CA ARG A 61 5.13 -4.69 1.23
C ARG A 61 4.28 -5.06 0.02
N THR A 62 3.67 -4.09 -0.65
CA THR A 62 2.92 -4.35 -1.89
C THR A 62 3.85 -4.77 -3.02
N ALA A 63 5.02 -4.13 -3.14
CA ALA A 63 6.03 -4.53 -4.12
C ALA A 63 6.54 -5.95 -3.86
N GLU A 64 6.89 -6.24 -2.60
CA GLU A 64 7.34 -7.57 -2.17
C GLU A 64 6.27 -8.64 -2.40
N TYR A 65 5.01 -8.36 -2.04
CA TYR A 65 3.90 -9.29 -2.23
C TYR A 65 3.64 -9.60 -3.70
N LEU A 66 3.69 -8.59 -4.57
CA LEU A 66 3.47 -8.74 -6.00
C LEU A 66 4.72 -9.26 -6.75
N GLY A 67 5.85 -9.40 -6.07
CA GLY A 67 7.12 -9.80 -6.68
C GLY A 67 7.63 -8.80 -7.72
N ILE A 68 7.23 -7.52 -7.60
CA ILE A 68 7.68 -6.46 -8.50
C ILE A 68 8.84 -5.72 -7.86
N ASP A 69 9.80 -5.34 -8.70
CA ASP A 69 10.91 -4.50 -8.27
C ASP A 69 10.33 -3.20 -7.71
N GLN A 70 10.70 -2.82 -6.48
CA GLN A 70 10.36 -1.50 -5.97
C GLN A 70 10.98 -0.51 -6.95
N PRO A 71 10.21 0.33 -7.68
CA PRO A 71 10.84 1.31 -8.53
C PRO A 71 11.79 2.09 -7.64
N ALA A 72 13.07 2.03 -8.00
CA ALA A 72 14.11 2.75 -7.31
C ALA A 72 13.55 4.15 -7.10
N LYS A 73 13.37 4.54 -5.83
CA LYS A 73 13.09 5.93 -5.52
C LYS A 73 14.31 6.65 -6.03
N SER A 74 14.25 7.17 -7.26
CA SER A 74 15.36 7.87 -7.89
C SER A 74 15.78 8.94 -6.89
N ALA A 75 16.93 8.71 -6.26
CA ALA A 75 17.63 9.71 -5.52
C ALA A 75 18.03 10.75 -6.57
N ALA A 76 17.23 11.82 -6.65
CA ALA A 76 17.52 13.02 -7.40
C ALA A 76 17.41 14.18 -6.42
#